data_AF-A0A7Y8Q4Y9-F1
#
_entry.id   AF-A0A7Y8Q4Y9-F1
#
_cell.length_a   1.000
_cell.length_b   1.000
_cell.length_c   1.000
_cell.angle_alpha   90.00
_cell.angle_beta   90.00
_cell.angle_gamma   90.00
#
_symmetry.space_group_name_H-M   'P 1'
#
loop_
_entity.id
_entity.type
_entity.pdbx_description
1 polymer ?
#
loop_
_entity_poly.entity_id
_entity_poly.type
_entity_poly.pdbx_seq_one_letter_code
_entity_poly.pdbx_strand_id
1 'polypeptide(L)'
;MDLETRQLQHILTEANQLPEVLLLKPVTTSTNDDVREIALKGIQQVLVTSIRQTQGRGQRQNQWVSPEGNIYLSTLLNTQTPIDGRLALEIALNILQMPSLEHLNLQIKWPNDLYSTQGKWGGILVEPLNAHQAVVGVGLNVLPLPKQGIDQATSSLTELGLSEFNRIQLTAELYLAIQQAGEWFSHGCTNLAARFNHYAAFKNQMVEFEHLQGLTTGTFLGIRNDGAIEIQQQGEVQHFFQGRLRLKSKA
;
A
#
# COMPACT_ATOMS: atom_id res chain seq x y z
N MET A 1 5.09 -18.54 -22.46
CA MET A 1 5.22 -17.25 -21.77
C MET A 1 4.60 -16.20 -22.67
N ASP A 2 3.56 -15.53 -22.19
CA ASP A 2 2.85 -14.50 -22.94
C ASP A 2 3.70 -13.21 -23.10
N LEU A 3 3.22 -12.29 -23.94
CA LEU A 3 3.90 -11.04 -24.27
C LEU A 3 4.06 -10.14 -23.04
N GLU A 4 3.03 -10.06 -22.20
CA GLU A 4 3.02 -9.23 -20.99
C GLU A 4 4.10 -9.67 -19.99
N THR A 5 4.26 -10.97 -19.79
CA THR A 5 5.30 -11.53 -18.91
C THR A 5 6.69 -11.19 -19.44
N ARG A 6 6.93 -11.33 -20.75
CA ARG A 6 8.23 -10.99 -21.35
C ARG A 6 8.55 -9.50 -21.23
N GLN A 7 7.55 -8.64 -21.43
CA GLN A 7 7.72 -7.20 -21.27
C GLN A 7 8.08 -6.85 -19.82
N LEU A 8 7.38 -7.40 -18.84
CA LEU A 8 7.69 -7.16 -17.44
C LEU A 8 9.08 -7.69 -17.07
N GLN A 9 9.44 -8.90 -17.51
CA GLN A 9 10.77 -9.45 -17.30
C GLN A 9 11.86 -8.55 -17.87
N HIS A 10 11.65 -8.02 -19.07
CA HIS A 10 12.61 -7.12 -19.71
C HIS A 10 12.82 -5.86 -18.88
N ILE A 11 11.75 -5.15 -18.50
CA ILE A 11 11.84 -3.93 -17.68
C ILE A 11 12.56 -4.20 -16.35
N LEU A 12 12.20 -5.29 -15.66
CA LEU A 12 12.81 -5.63 -14.38
C LEU A 12 14.26 -6.11 -14.51
N THR A 13 14.63 -6.72 -15.64
CA THR A 13 16.02 -7.08 -15.94
C THR A 13 16.87 -5.83 -16.15
N GLU A 14 16.39 -4.86 -16.92
CA GLU A 14 17.09 -3.58 -17.14
C GLU A 14 17.28 -2.79 -15.84
N ALA A 15 16.31 -2.90 -14.92
CA ALA A 15 16.40 -2.31 -13.59
C ALA A 15 17.31 -3.09 -12.61
N ASN A 16 17.87 -4.25 -13.00
CA ASN A 16 18.59 -5.19 -12.12
C ASN A 16 17.77 -5.63 -10.90
N GLN A 17 16.46 -5.83 -11.10
CA GLN A 17 15.50 -6.19 -10.06
C GLN A 17 14.62 -7.37 -10.51
N LEU A 18 15.07 -8.20 -11.45
CA LEU A 18 14.30 -9.37 -11.87
C LEU A 18 14.24 -10.39 -10.70
N PRO A 19 13.04 -10.76 -10.19
CA PRO A 19 12.93 -11.75 -9.13
C PRO A 19 13.18 -13.16 -9.66
N GLU A 20 13.58 -14.07 -8.77
CA GLU A 20 13.76 -15.50 -9.06
C GLU A 20 12.49 -16.13 -9.62
N VAL A 21 11.33 -15.77 -9.05
CA VAL A 21 10.01 -16.21 -9.53
C VAL A 21 9.16 -15.00 -9.89
N LEU A 22 8.73 -14.95 -11.16
CA LEU A 22 7.77 -13.98 -11.67
C LEU A 22 6.53 -14.68 -12.24
N LEU A 23 5.36 -14.41 -11.67
CA LEU A 23 4.09 -14.99 -12.13
C LEU A 23 3.06 -13.90 -12.43
N LEU A 24 2.54 -13.92 -13.66
CA LEU A 24 1.37 -13.15 -14.08
C LEU A 24 0.19 -14.12 -14.16
N LYS A 25 -0.75 -14.00 -13.23
CA LYS A 25 -1.93 -14.87 -13.16
C LYS A 25 -3.15 -14.14 -13.71
N PRO A 26 -3.98 -14.76 -14.56
CA PRO A 26 -5.26 -14.16 -14.93
C PRO A 26 -6.20 -14.04 -13.73
N VAL A 27 -6.27 -15.08 -12.89
CA VAL A 27 -7.10 -15.12 -11.70
C VAL A 27 -6.37 -15.91 -10.60
N THR A 28 -6.53 -15.48 -9.35
CA THR A 28 -6.08 -16.21 -8.16
C THR A 28 -7.04 -16.00 -6.99
N THR A 29 -6.89 -16.75 -5.90
CA THR A 29 -7.58 -16.47 -4.63
C THR A 29 -7.00 -15.21 -3.99
N SER A 30 -5.70 -15.20 -3.70
CA SER A 30 -4.95 -14.05 -3.19
C SER A 30 -3.50 -14.10 -3.67
N THR A 31 -2.99 -12.98 -4.20
CA THR A 31 -1.57 -12.89 -4.56
C THR A 31 -0.65 -13.01 -3.33
N ASN A 32 -1.10 -12.55 -2.15
CA ASN A 32 -0.35 -12.74 -0.90
C ASN A 32 -0.21 -14.23 -0.54
N ASP A 33 -1.23 -15.06 -0.80
CA ASP A 33 -1.14 -16.51 -0.55
C ASP A 33 -0.19 -17.18 -1.52
N ASP A 34 -0.27 -16.81 -2.81
CA ASP A 34 0.65 -17.31 -3.84
C ASP A 34 2.11 -17.04 -3.44
N VAL A 35 2.42 -15.80 -3.03
CA VAL A 35 3.79 -15.45 -2.60
C VAL A 35 4.20 -16.20 -1.34
N ARG A 36 3.31 -16.31 -0.35
CA ARG A 36 3.58 -17.04 0.90
C ARG A 36 3.93 -18.51 0.61
N GLU A 37 3.14 -19.18 -0.22
CA GLU A 37 3.36 -20.58 -0.58
C GLU A 37 4.70 -20.79 -1.31
N ILE A 38 5.08 -19.86 -2.18
CA ILE A 38 6.37 -19.90 -2.89
C ILE A 38 7.53 -19.64 -1.93
N ALA A 39 7.39 -18.66 -1.02
CA ALA A 39 8.40 -18.33 -0.02
C ALA A 39 8.67 -19.50 0.95
N LEU A 40 7.63 -20.23 1.36
CA LEU A 40 7.76 -21.43 2.21
C LEU A 40 8.55 -22.57 1.54
N LYS A 41 8.75 -22.53 0.22
CA LYS A 41 9.60 -23.48 -0.52
C LYS A 41 11.07 -23.04 -0.59
N GLY A 42 11.43 -21.94 0.08
CA GLY A 42 12.80 -21.44 0.17
C GLY A 42 13.16 -20.35 -0.85
N ILE A 43 12.25 -19.99 -1.76
CA ILE A 43 12.47 -18.92 -2.75
C ILE A 43 12.48 -17.56 -2.05
N GLN A 44 13.51 -16.76 -2.31
CA GLN A 44 13.74 -15.50 -1.56
C GLN A 44 13.31 -14.24 -2.31
N GLN A 45 13.05 -14.34 -3.62
CA GLN A 45 12.64 -13.22 -4.47
C GLN A 45 11.46 -13.65 -5.34
N VAL A 46 10.27 -13.14 -5.01
CA VAL A 46 9.02 -13.56 -5.65
C VAL A 46 8.21 -12.33 -6.01
N LEU A 47 7.67 -12.29 -7.22
CA LEU A 47 6.64 -11.35 -7.65
C LEU A 47 5.48 -12.14 -8.26
N VAL A 48 4.30 -11.98 -7.66
CA VAL A 48 3.04 -12.47 -8.22
C VAL A 48 2.14 -11.28 -8.47
N THR A 49 1.65 -11.15 -9.70
CA THR A 49 0.60 -10.18 -10.03
C THR A 49 -0.60 -10.91 -10.62
N SER A 50 -1.79 -10.36 -10.40
CA SER A 50 -3.03 -10.87 -10.98
C SER A 50 -3.90 -9.73 -11.48
N ILE A 51 -4.66 -9.96 -12.54
CA ILE A 51 -5.69 -9.02 -12.99
C ILE A 51 -6.99 -9.16 -12.19
N ARG A 52 -7.18 -10.25 -11.43
CA ARG A 52 -8.37 -10.49 -10.60
C ARG A 52 -8.06 -11.37 -9.39
N GLN A 53 -8.71 -11.09 -8.26
CA GLN A 53 -8.69 -11.99 -7.09
C GLN A 53 -10.12 -12.41 -6.68
N THR A 54 -10.32 -13.67 -6.32
CA THR A 54 -11.61 -14.19 -5.83
C THR A 54 -11.75 -14.08 -4.31
N GLN A 55 -10.64 -14.02 -3.58
CA GLN A 55 -10.58 -13.93 -2.12
C GLN A 55 -9.55 -12.88 -1.69
N GLY A 56 -9.63 -11.67 -2.28
CA GLY A 56 -8.75 -10.57 -1.91
C GLY A 56 -8.82 -10.22 -0.43
N ARG A 57 -7.66 -9.93 0.17
CA ARG A 57 -7.51 -9.66 1.60
C ARG A 57 -7.06 -8.23 1.85
N GLY A 58 -7.64 -7.61 2.86
CA GLY A 58 -7.16 -6.39 3.49
C GLY A 58 -6.77 -6.64 4.94
N GLN A 59 -6.37 -5.57 5.63
CA GLN A 59 -6.07 -5.64 7.06
C GLN A 59 -7.30 -6.05 7.89
N ARG A 60 -7.06 -6.63 9.07
CA ARG A 60 -8.10 -7.03 10.04
C ARG A 60 -9.15 -7.97 9.42
N GLN A 61 -8.71 -8.88 8.54
CA GLN A 61 -9.57 -9.85 7.84
C GLN A 61 -10.66 -9.22 6.95
N ASN A 62 -10.56 -7.92 6.65
CA ASN A 62 -11.47 -7.29 5.68
C ASN A 62 -11.26 -7.88 4.29
N GLN A 63 -12.33 -7.98 3.52
CA GLN A 63 -12.24 -8.39 2.12
C GLN A 63 -11.77 -7.23 1.24
N TRP A 64 -10.84 -7.51 0.31
CA TRP A 64 -10.42 -6.58 -0.73
C TRP A 64 -11.13 -6.93 -2.04
N VAL A 65 -12.05 -6.06 -2.48
CA VAL A 65 -12.80 -6.23 -3.73
C VAL A 65 -11.84 -6.09 -4.91
N SER A 66 -11.73 -7.14 -5.72
CA SER A 66 -10.64 -7.28 -6.71
C SER A 66 -11.11 -7.61 -8.13
N PRO A 67 -11.90 -6.74 -8.80
CA PRO A 67 -12.38 -6.95 -10.17
C PRO A 67 -11.25 -6.84 -11.22
N GLU A 68 -11.53 -7.26 -12.45
CA GLU A 68 -10.61 -7.13 -13.57
C GLU A 68 -10.28 -5.68 -13.93
N GLY A 69 -9.08 -5.47 -14.49
CA GLY A 69 -8.62 -4.16 -14.98
C GLY A 69 -7.80 -3.33 -13.99
N ASN A 70 -7.63 -3.83 -12.77
CA ASN A 70 -6.81 -3.22 -11.71
C ASN A 70 -5.49 -3.99 -11.53
N ILE A 71 -4.65 -3.52 -10.60
CA ILE A 71 -3.37 -4.19 -10.29
C ILE A 71 -3.48 -4.79 -8.90
N TYR A 72 -3.29 -6.10 -8.81
CA TYR A 72 -3.11 -6.80 -7.53
C TYR A 72 -1.77 -7.49 -7.57
N LEU A 73 -0.83 -6.98 -6.78
CA LEU A 73 0.55 -7.40 -6.78
C LEU A 73 0.93 -7.84 -5.37
N SER A 74 1.64 -8.94 -5.25
CA SER A 74 2.33 -9.30 -4.02
C SER A 74 3.78 -9.65 -4.30
N THR A 75 4.64 -9.31 -3.35
CA THR A 75 6.06 -9.67 -3.40
C THR A 75 6.59 -10.01 -2.02
N LEU A 76 7.66 -10.82 -1.98
CA LEU A 76 8.42 -11.08 -0.77
C LEU A 76 9.44 -9.96 -0.57
N LEU A 77 9.44 -9.37 0.62
CA LEU A 77 10.39 -8.32 1.00
C LEU A 77 11.23 -8.78 2.19
N ASN A 78 12.55 -8.60 2.06
CA ASN A 78 13.52 -8.84 3.12
C ASN A 78 14.00 -7.49 3.67
N THR A 79 14.21 -7.43 4.98
CA THR A 79 14.58 -6.19 5.69
C THR A 79 15.76 -6.46 6.61
N GLN A 80 16.62 -5.45 6.79
CA GLN A 80 17.79 -5.57 7.68
C GLN A 80 17.44 -5.32 9.15
N THR A 81 16.29 -4.70 9.42
CA THR A 81 15.78 -4.41 10.75
C THR A 81 14.44 -5.12 10.97
N PRO A 82 14.06 -5.43 12.23
CA PRO A 82 12.77 -6.05 12.50
C PRO A 82 11.60 -5.24 11.93
N ILE A 83 10.67 -5.92 11.27
CA ILE A 83 9.51 -5.32 10.62
C ILE A 83 8.57 -4.72 11.66
N ASP A 84 8.13 -3.49 11.40
CA ASP A 84 7.11 -2.79 12.17
C ASP A 84 6.17 -1.99 11.25
N GLY A 85 5.26 -1.20 11.85
CA GLY A 85 4.25 -0.43 11.13
C GLY A 85 4.82 0.61 10.16
N ARG A 86 6.08 1.03 10.29
CA ARG A 86 6.71 2.01 9.39
C ARG A 86 6.91 1.46 7.99
N LEU A 87 7.02 0.13 7.82
CA LEU A 87 7.22 -0.46 6.50
C LEU A 87 6.06 -0.13 5.55
N ALA A 88 4.81 -0.21 6.02
CA ALA A 88 3.64 0.15 5.19
C ALA A 88 3.64 1.65 4.81
N LEU A 89 4.15 2.51 5.70
CA LEU A 89 4.26 3.95 5.45
C LEU A 89 5.34 4.25 4.40
N GLU A 90 6.49 3.57 4.48
CA GLU A 90 7.56 3.68 3.47
C GLU A 90 7.11 3.16 2.10
N ILE A 91 6.38 2.04 2.07
CA ILE A 91 5.81 1.51 0.83
C ILE A 91 4.86 2.54 0.21
N ALA A 92 3.96 3.13 1.01
CA ALA A 92 3.05 4.16 0.52
C ALA A 92 3.79 5.37 -0.04
N LEU A 93 4.83 5.86 0.67
CA LEU A 93 5.65 6.97 0.21
C LEU A 93 6.32 6.70 -1.12
N ASN A 94 6.95 5.53 -1.28
CA ASN A 94 7.64 5.18 -2.53
C ASN A 94 6.66 4.97 -3.68
N ILE A 95 5.46 4.43 -3.42
CA ILE A 95 4.40 4.32 -4.43
C ILE A 95 4.00 5.71 -4.95
N LEU A 96 3.87 6.71 -4.08
CA LEU A 96 3.55 8.08 -4.50
C LEU A 96 4.64 8.73 -5.38
N GLN A 97 5.86 8.18 -5.39
CA GLN A 97 6.97 8.65 -6.24
C GLN A 97 7.08 7.89 -7.57
N MET A 98 6.15 6.97 -7.89
CA MET A 98 6.12 6.30 -9.18
C MET A 98 6.01 7.33 -10.31
N PRO A 99 6.83 7.25 -11.38
CA PRO A 99 6.80 8.20 -12.49
C PRO A 99 5.41 8.37 -13.10
N SER A 100 4.65 7.29 -13.24
CA SER A 100 3.29 7.34 -13.79
C SER A 100 2.29 8.10 -12.92
N LEU A 101 2.63 8.41 -11.67
CA LEU A 101 1.76 9.07 -10.69
C LEU A 101 2.18 10.52 -10.39
N GLU A 102 3.29 11.01 -10.95
CA GLU A 102 3.92 12.30 -10.60
C GLU A 102 2.96 13.49 -10.69
N HIS A 103 2.03 13.48 -11.65
CA HIS A 103 1.09 14.59 -11.89
C HIS A 103 -0.22 14.48 -11.11
N LEU A 104 -0.41 13.41 -10.35
CA LEU A 104 -1.65 13.17 -9.61
C LEU A 104 -1.54 13.77 -8.20
N ASN A 105 -2.60 14.42 -7.73
CA ASN A 105 -2.69 14.91 -6.36
C ASN A 105 -3.09 13.77 -5.41
N LEU A 106 -2.10 13.01 -4.97
CA LEU A 106 -2.27 11.82 -4.13
C LEU A 106 -1.90 12.09 -2.68
N GLN A 107 -2.53 11.33 -1.79
CA GLN A 107 -2.37 11.41 -0.35
C GLN A 107 -2.14 10.02 0.24
N ILE A 108 -1.68 9.97 1.49
CA ILE A 108 -1.57 8.75 2.27
C ILE A 108 -2.45 8.89 3.49
N LYS A 109 -3.38 7.95 3.67
CA LYS A 109 -4.19 7.86 4.88
C LYS A 109 -3.61 6.75 5.77
N TRP A 110 -3.24 7.14 6.98
CA TRP A 110 -2.64 6.23 7.95
C TRP A 110 -3.59 5.06 8.29
N PRO A 111 -3.10 3.82 8.43
CA PRO A 111 -1.69 3.42 8.34
C PRO A 111 -1.25 2.90 6.96
N ASN A 112 -2.16 2.61 6.05
CA ASN A 112 -1.88 1.76 4.88
C ASN A 112 -2.80 2.02 3.67
N ASP A 113 -3.57 3.11 3.70
CA ASP A 113 -4.48 3.47 2.61
C ASP A 113 -3.75 4.45 1.66
N LEU A 114 -3.67 4.08 0.39
CA LEU A 114 -3.34 5.01 -0.68
C LEU A 114 -4.60 5.81 -1.01
N TYR A 115 -4.53 7.12 -0.84
CA TYR A 115 -5.72 7.98 -0.71
C TYR A 115 -5.68 9.18 -1.65
N SER A 116 -6.83 9.80 -1.84
CA SER A 116 -7.01 11.07 -2.54
C SER A 116 -8.15 11.84 -1.89
N THR A 117 -8.38 13.08 -2.31
CA THR A 117 -9.56 13.84 -1.87
C THR A 117 -10.87 13.17 -2.28
N GLN A 118 -10.86 12.30 -3.29
CA GLN A 118 -12.05 11.57 -3.78
C GLN A 118 -12.22 10.19 -3.10
N GLY A 119 -11.23 9.69 -2.37
CA GLY A 119 -11.32 8.43 -1.63
C GLY A 119 -10.11 7.52 -1.81
N LYS A 120 -10.21 6.29 -1.27
CA LYS A 120 -9.13 5.29 -1.36
C LYS A 120 -8.97 4.78 -2.79
N TRP A 121 -7.76 4.87 -3.35
CA TRP A 121 -7.41 4.33 -4.66
C TRP A 121 -6.47 3.13 -4.59
N GLY A 122 -5.98 2.77 -3.40
CA GLY A 122 -5.21 1.55 -3.23
C GLY A 122 -4.99 1.22 -1.77
N GLY A 123 -4.51 0.00 -1.50
CA GLY A 123 -4.28 -0.49 -0.16
C GLY A 123 -3.04 -1.36 -0.09
N ILE A 124 -2.34 -1.24 1.04
CA ILE A 124 -1.13 -2.01 1.33
C ILE A 124 -1.43 -3.01 2.46
N LEU A 125 -1.02 -4.26 2.27
CA LEU A 125 -1.12 -5.33 3.26
C LEU A 125 0.27 -5.94 3.46
N VAL A 126 0.83 -5.73 4.65
CA VAL A 126 2.10 -6.34 5.08
C VAL A 126 1.79 -7.49 6.02
N GLU A 127 2.26 -8.68 5.67
CA GLU A 127 2.12 -9.90 6.47
C GLU A 127 3.50 -10.49 6.77
N PRO A 128 4.07 -10.22 7.96
CA PRO A 128 5.35 -10.80 8.36
C PRO A 128 5.31 -12.33 8.36
N LEU A 129 6.32 -12.96 7.75
CA LEU A 129 6.59 -14.39 7.86
C LEU A 129 7.52 -14.67 9.05
N ASN A 130 8.43 -13.75 9.32
CA ASN A 130 9.30 -13.71 10.49
C ASN A 130 9.69 -12.25 10.78
N ALA A 131 10.62 -12.03 11.71
CA ALA A 131 11.02 -10.67 12.11
C ALA A 131 11.59 -9.82 10.97
N HIS A 132 12.21 -10.42 9.95
CA HIS A 132 12.96 -9.71 8.90
C HIS A 132 12.42 -9.94 7.48
N GLN A 133 11.33 -10.70 7.35
CA GLN A 133 10.74 -11.03 6.06
C GLN A 133 9.22 -10.91 6.10
N ALA A 134 8.63 -10.27 5.09
CA ALA A 134 7.18 -10.13 4.96
C ALA A 134 6.72 -10.37 3.52
N VAL A 135 5.49 -10.86 3.39
CA VAL A 135 4.73 -10.74 2.16
C VAL A 135 4.10 -9.36 2.13
N VAL A 136 4.39 -8.60 1.08
CA VAL A 136 3.82 -7.27 0.83
C VAL A 136 2.87 -7.37 -0.33
N GLY A 137 1.59 -7.18 -0.05
CA GLY A 137 0.52 -7.08 -1.04
C GLY A 137 0.11 -5.63 -1.26
N VAL A 138 -0.05 -5.24 -2.52
CA VAL A 138 -0.59 -3.93 -2.91
C VAL A 138 -1.69 -4.13 -3.95
N GLY A 139 -2.86 -3.59 -3.65
CA GLY A 139 -3.97 -3.46 -4.60
C GLY A 139 -4.12 -2.01 -5.03
N LEU A 140 -4.06 -1.75 -6.34
CA LEU A 140 -4.31 -0.43 -6.93
C LEU A 140 -5.58 -0.44 -7.77
N ASN A 141 -6.48 0.48 -7.46
CA ASN A 141 -7.63 0.81 -8.29
C ASN A 141 -7.15 1.69 -9.45
N VAL A 142 -6.75 1.06 -10.55
CA VAL A 142 -6.44 1.79 -11.78
C VAL A 142 -7.74 2.24 -12.45
N LEU A 143 -8.72 1.33 -12.52
CA LEU A 143 -10.06 1.57 -13.05
C LEU A 143 -11.10 1.65 -11.91
N PRO A 144 -12.27 2.29 -12.13
CA PRO A 144 -13.31 2.42 -11.12
C PRO A 144 -13.80 1.07 -10.60
N LEU A 145 -14.02 0.98 -9.29
CA LEU A 145 -14.62 -0.19 -8.67
C LEU A 145 -16.15 -0.16 -8.79
N PRO A 146 -16.83 -1.31 -8.77
CA PRO A 146 -18.27 -1.37 -8.59
C PRO A 146 -18.67 -0.70 -7.27
N LYS A 147 -19.69 0.17 -7.28
CA LYS A 147 -20.15 0.89 -6.09
C LYS A 147 -20.84 0.01 -5.03
N GLN A 148 -21.23 -1.21 -5.38
CA GLN A 148 -21.94 -2.12 -4.47
C GLN A 148 -20.95 -2.84 -3.53
N GLY A 149 -21.26 -2.84 -2.23
CA GLY A 149 -20.51 -3.59 -1.22
C GLY A 149 -19.22 -2.94 -0.72
N ILE A 150 -19.04 -1.63 -0.93
CA ILE A 150 -17.88 -0.87 -0.45
C ILE A 150 -18.34 0.19 0.57
N ASP A 151 -18.00 -0.03 1.84
CA ASP A 151 -18.45 0.80 2.97
C ASP A 151 -17.65 2.12 3.16
N GLN A 152 -16.79 2.47 2.21
CA GLN A 152 -15.96 3.68 2.28
C GLN A 152 -15.81 4.33 0.91
N ALA A 153 -15.52 5.65 0.92
CA ALA A 153 -15.19 6.37 -0.30
C ALA A 153 -13.98 5.72 -0.99
N THR A 154 -14.16 5.35 -2.25
CA THR A 154 -13.11 4.82 -3.13
C THR A 154 -13.01 5.69 -4.37
N SER A 155 -11.80 5.75 -4.92
CA SER A 155 -11.51 6.36 -6.21
C SER A 155 -10.61 5.42 -7.01
N SER A 156 -10.36 5.77 -8.26
CA SER A 156 -9.42 5.07 -9.15
C SER A 156 -8.45 6.07 -9.78
N LEU A 157 -7.28 5.59 -10.20
CA LEU A 157 -6.27 6.44 -10.85
C LEU A 157 -6.83 7.14 -12.10
N THR A 158 -7.69 6.47 -12.89
CA THR A 158 -8.36 7.11 -14.03
C THR A 158 -9.30 8.25 -13.63
N GLU A 159 -10.03 8.12 -12.52
CA GLU A 159 -10.89 9.22 -11.99
C GLU A 159 -10.06 10.38 -11.42
N LEU A 160 -8.80 10.11 -11.07
CA LEU A 160 -7.85 11.09 -10.55
C LEU A 160 -7.03 11.77 -11.65
N GLY A 161 -7.16 11.36 -12.91
CA GLY A 161 -6.52 11.99 -14.06
C GLY A 161 -5.49 11.15 -14.80
N LEU A 162 -5.31 9.87 -14.46
CA LEU A 162 -4.45 8.96 -15.23
C LEU A 162 -5.16 8.52 -16.53
N SER A 163 -5.05 9.33 -17.59
CA SER A 163 -5.79 9.11 -18.84
C SER A 163 -5.20 8.04 -19.75
N GLU A 164 -3.87 7.94 -19.83
CA GLU A 164 -3.17 6.91 -20.60
C GLU A 164 -2.18 6.19 -19.68
N PHE A 165 -2.26 4.86 -19.66
CA PHE A 165 -1.35 4.05 -18.85
C PHE A 165 -1.04 2.72 -19.52
N ASN A 166 0.17 2.21 -19.26
CA ASN A 166 0.52 0.83 -19.55
C ASN A 166 0.51 0.03 -18.24
N ARG A 167 -0.38 -0.96 -18.12
CA ARG A 167 -0.52 -1.78 -16.90
C ARG A 167 0.77 -2.51 -16.53
N ILE A 168 1.55 -2.96 -17.50
CA ILE A 168 2.83 -3.64 -17.26
C ILE A 168 3.87 -2.66 -16.75
N GLN A 169 3.93 -1.45 -17.31
CA GLN A 169 4.79 -0.38 -16.80
C GLN A 169 4.42 -0.01 -15.35
N LEU A 170 3.14 0.21 -15.05
CA LEU A 170 2.66 0.46 -13.69
C LEU A 170 3.00 -0.68 -12.73
N THR A 171 2.88 -1.93 -13.19
CA THR A 171 3.23 -3.11 -12.38
C THR A 171 4.72 -3.15 -12.07
N ALA A 172 5.57 -2.81 -13.04
CA ALA A 172 7.02 -2.72 -12.85
C ALA A 172 7.37 -1.60 -11.86
N GLU A 173 6.85 -0.39 -12.07
CA GLU A 173 7.06 0.77 -11.20
C GLU A 173 6.60 0.48 -9.75
N LEU A 174 5.45 -0.17 -9.58
CA LEU A 174 4.95 -0.58 -8.27
C LEU A 174 5.90 -1.57 -7.58
N TYR A 175 6.36 -2.60 -8.30
CA TYR A 175 7.31 -3.55 -7.74
C TYR A 175 8.63 -2.88 -7.32
N LEU A 176 9.18 -2.04 -8.18
CA LEU A 176 10.42 -1.29 -7.91
C LEU A 176 10.24 -0.34 -6.72
N ALA A 177 9.09 0.33 -6.60
CA ALA A 177 8.77 1.19 -5.47
C ALA A 177 8.74 0.40 -4.15
N ILE A 178 8.21 -0.83 -4.16
CA ILE A 178 8.20 -1.70 -2.97
C ILE A 178 9.63 -2.15 -2.59
N GLN A 179 10.46 -2.53 -3.56
CA GLN A 179 11.87 -2.88 -3.27
C GLN A 179 12.62 -1.68 -2.70
N GLN A 180 12.46 -0.51 -3.30
CA GLN A 180 13.07 0.74 -2.82
C GLN A 180 12.59 1.10 -1.41
N ALA A 181 11.31 0.87 -1.08
CA ALA A 181 10.78 1.06 0.26
C ALA A 181 11.43 0.13 1.30
N GLY A 182 11.75 -1.12 0.93
CA GLY A 182 12.50 -2.05 1.78
C GLY A 182 13.90 -1.53 2.12
N GLU A 183 14.56 -0.89 1.17
CA GLU A 183 15.86 -0.22 1.40
C GLU A 183 15.70 1.00 2.32
N TRP A 184 14.72 1.88 2.07
CA TRP A 184 14.44 3.02 2.96
C TRP A 184 14.14 2.59 4.40
N PHE A 185 13.36 1.51 4.54
CA PHE A 185 13.02 0.93 5.83
C PHE A 185 14.26 0.39 6.54
N SER A 186 15.08 -0.39 5.83
CA SER A 186 16.34 -0.96 6.36
C SER A 186 17.36 0.11 6.76
N HIS A 187 17.33 1.28 6.13
CA HIS A 187 18.13 2.46 6.47
C HIS A 187 17.42 3.41 7.45
N GLY A 188 16.48 2.89 8.26
CA GLY A 188 15.93 3.55 9.43
C GLY A 188 14.79 4.54 9.16
N CYS A 189 14.20 4.55 7.97
CA CYS A 189 13.06 5.42 7.63
C CYS A 189 13.39 6.91 7.82
N THR A 190 14.56 7.36 7.37
CA THR A 190 15.06 8.73 7.65
C THR A 190 14.03 9.81 7.29
N ASN A 191 13.76 10.73 8.23
CA ASN A 191 12.76 11.80 8.07
C ASN A 191 11.34 11.32 7.70
N LEU A 192 10.94 10.12 8.14
CA LEU A 192 9.62 9.54 7.87
C LEU A 192 8.47 10.51 8.18
N ALA A 193 8.51 11.16 9.35
CA ALA A 193 7.46 12.10 9.75
C ALA A 193 7.31 13.25 8.74
N ALA A 194 8.41 13.88 8.35
CA ALA A 194 8.36 15.00 7.41
C ALA A 194 7.81 14.57 6.04
N ARG A 195 8.30 13.44 5.51
CA ARG A 195 7.86 12.89 4.22
C ARG A 195 6.39 12.50 4.25
N PHE A 196 5.95 11.72 5.24
CA PHE A 196 4.55 11.31 5.38
C PHE A 196 3.62 12.50 5.61
N ASN A 197 3.98 13.40 6.53
CA ASN A 197 3.13 14.53 6.92
C ASN A 197 2.97 15.57 5.81
N HIS A 198 3.76 15.50 4.73
CA HIS A 198 3.55 16.27 3.52
C HIS A 198 2.36 15.73 2.71
N TYR A 199 2.21 14.41 2.62
CA TYR A 199 1.16 13.73 1.86
C TYR A 199 -0.03 13.25 2.73
N ALA A 200 0.00 13.51 4.03
CA ALA A 200 -0.97 12.96 4.97
C ALA A 200 -2.41 13.42 4.70
N ALA A 201 -3.29 12.48 4.38
CA ALA A 201 -4.73 12.73 4.32
C ALA A 201 -5.23 13.12 5.72
N PHE A 202 -6.17 14.07 5.77
CA PHE A 202 -6.84 14.54 7.00
C PHE A 202 -5.96 15.32 7.98
N LYS A 203 -4.72 15.66 7.62
CA LYS A 203 -3.86 16.47 8.48
C LYS A 203 -4.51 17.81 8.80
N ASN A 204 -4.42 18.22 10.07
CA ASN A 204 -5.06 19.40 10.66
C ASN A 204 -6.60 19.38 10.62
N GLN A 205 -7.22 18.22 10.40
CA GLN A 205 -8.67 18.05 10.42
C GLN A 205 -9.13 17.32 11.68
N MET A 206 -10.40 17.53 12.03
CA MET A 206 -11.08 16.80 13.10
C MET A 206 -11.31 15.35 12.68
N VAL A 207 -10.77 14.41 13.44
CA VAL A 207 -10.83 12.97 13.15
C VAL A 207 -11.43 12.19 14.30
N GLU A 208 -11.92 11.01 13.97
CA GLU A 208 -12.22 9.93 14.89
C GLU A 208 -11.18 8.82 14.71
N PHE A 209 -10.60 8.38 15.81
CA PHE A 209 -9.57 7.36 15.83
C PHE A 209 -9.96 6.22 16.75
N GLU A 210 -10.20 5.06 16.15
CA GLU A 210 -10.58 3.84 16.86
C GLU A 210 -9.32 3.02 17.15
N HIS A 211 -8.97 2.89 18.42
CA HIS A 211 -7.81 2.14 18.93
C HIS A 211 -8.25 1.08 19.95
N LEU A 212 -7.30 0.30 20.47
CA LEU A 212 -7.59 -0.83 21.36
C LEU A 212 -8.35 -0.45 22.64
N GLN A 213 -8.12 0.76 23.17
CA GLN A 213 -8.76 1.26 24.38
C GLN A 213 -10.09 1.99 24.12
N GLY A 214 -10.51 2.17 22.86
CA GLY A 214 -11.76 2.83 22.51
C GLY A 214 -11.63 3.82 21.36
N LEU A 215 -12.41 4.90 21.43
CA LEU A 215 -12.50 5.93 20.41
C LEU A 215 -11.96 7.25 20.96
N THR A 216 -10.95 7.81 20.29
CA THR A 216 -10.46 9.17 20.53
C THR A 216 -10.96 10.09 19.42
N THR A 217 -11.40 11.29 19.79
CA THR A 217 -11.72 12.37 18.83
C THR A 217 -10.77 13.52 19.06
N GLY A 218 -10.09 13.97 18.01
CA GLY A 218 -9.10 15.04 18.11
C GLY A 218 -8.63 15.52 16.74
N THR A 219 -7.79 16.56 16.72
CA THR A 219 -7.18 17.04 15.48
C THR A 219 -6.01 16.13 15.13
N PHE A 220 -6.01 15.55 13.92
CA PHE A 220 -4.87 14.75 13.45
C PHE A 220 -3.72 15.68 13.05
N LEU A 221 -2.60 15.62 13.77
CA LEU A 221 -1.44 16.49 13.51
C LEU A 221 -0.45 15.89 12.50
N GLY A 222 -0.53 14.57 12.29
CA GLY A 222 0.43 13.82 11.48
C GLY A 222 0.96 12.62 12.25
N ILE A 223 2.13 12.12 11.84
CA ILE A 223 2.86 11.05 12.51
C ILE A 223 4.22 11.53 13.02
N ARG A 224 4.77 10.78 13.96
CA ARG A 224 6.17 10.84 14.40
C ARG A 224 7.09 9.95 13.55
N ASN A 225 8.41 10.09 13.73
CA ASN A 225 9.41 9.28 13.01
C ASN A 225 9.37 7.78 13.38
N ASP A 226 8.78 7.43 14.53
CA ASP A 226 8.50 6.05 14.93
C ASP A 226 7.20 5.50 14.30
N GLY A 227 6.50 6.28 13.47
CA GLY A 227 5.26 5.90 12.80
C GLY A 227 4.00 6.09 13.64
N ALA A 228 4.12 6.56 14.89
CA ALA A 228 2.96 6.81 15.75
C ALA A 228 2.13 8.00 15.23
N ILE A 229 0.81 7.83 15.15
CA ILE A 229 -0.13 8.91 14.84
C ILE A 229 -0.27 9.86 16.03
N GLU A 230 -0.30 11.16 15.75
CA GLU A 230 -0.47 12.24 16.72
C GLU A 230 -1.87 12.84 16.62
N ILE A 231 -2.61 12.79 17.72
CA ILE A 231 -3.97 13.32 17.81
C ILE A 231 -4.05 14.30 18.97
N GLN A 232 -4.43 15.54 18.68
CA GLN A 232 -4.61 16.57 19.69
C GLN A 232 -6.06 16.61 20.18
N GLN A 233 -6.27 16.45 21.49
CA GLN A 233 -7.56 16.56 22.16
C GLN A 233 -7.43 17.47 23.38
N GLN A 234 -8.26 18.52 23.45
CA GLN A 234 -8.28 19.48 24.58
C GLN A 234 -6.89 20.09 24.93
N GLY A 235 -6.02 20.25 23.92
CA GLY A 235 -4.68 20.81 24.10
C GLY A 235 -3.58 19.77 24.36
N GLU A 236 -3.93 18.53 24.71
CA GLU A 236 -2.99 17.43 24.89
C GLU A 236 -2.80 16.63 23.60
N VAL A 237 -1.58 16.17 23.33
CA VAL A 237 -1.26 15.30 22.18
C VAL A 237 -1.12 13.86 22.65
N GLN A 238 -1.92 12.98 22.06
CA GLN A 238 -1.87 11.53 22.29
C GLN A 238 -1.21 10.84 21.09
N HIS A 239 -0.55 9.71 21.38
CA HIS A 239 0.19 8.93 20.39
C HIS A 239 -0.32 7.50 20.32
N PHE A 240 -0.49 6.97 19.10
CA PHE A 240 -0.93 5.60 18.90
C PHE A 240 -0.15 4.90 17.79
N PHE A 241 0.09 3.60 17.94
CA PHE A 241 0.77 2.76 16.94
C PHE A 241 -0.21 1.89 16.13
N GLN A 242 -1.44 1.72 16.62
CA GLN A 242 -2.45 0.86 16.01
C GLN A 242 -3.83 1.49 16.17
N GLY A 243 -4.61 1.48 15.09
CA GLY A 243 -5.98 1.97 15.12
C GLY A 243 -6.55 2.18 13.72
N ARG A 244 -7.71 2.84 13.64
CA ARG A 244 -8.38 3.19 12.39
C ARG A 244 -8.69 4.69 12.41
N LEU A 245 -8.15 5.40 11.42
CA LEU A 245 -8.38 6.83 11.24
C LEU A 245 -9.58 7.07 10.31
N ARG A 246 -10.51 7.91 10.73
CA ARG A 246 -11.64 8.40 9.92
C ARG A 246 -11.81 9.91 10.10
N LEU A 247 -12.27 10.59 9.06
CA LEU A 247 -12.78 11.94 9.24
C LEU A 247 -14.00 11.90 10.14
N LYS A 248 -14.08 12.85 11.06
CA LYS A 248 -15.31 13.04 11.83
C LYS A 248 -16.36 13.63 10.90
N SER A 249 -17.48 12.92 10.72
CA SER A 249 -18.62 13.46 9.99
C SER A 249 -19.08 14.76 10.65
N LYS A 250 -19.35 15.80 9.85
CA LYS A 250 -20.08 16.95 10.36
C LYS A 250 -21.48 16.46 10.73
N ALA A 251 -21.86 16.66 12.00
CA ALA A 251 -23.22 16.45 12.46
C ALA A 251 -24.20 17.38 11.73
#